data_AF-A0A7H0IQP7-F1
#
_entry.id   AF-A0A7H0IQP7-F1
#
_cell.length_a   1.000
_cell.length_b   1.000
_cell.length_c   1.000
_cell.angle_alpha   90.00
_cell.angle_beta   90.00
_cell.angle_gamma   90.00
#
_symmetry.space_group_name_H-M   'P 1'
#
loop_
_entity.id
_entity.type
_entity.pdbx_description
1 polymer ?
#
loop_
_entity_poly.entity_id
_entity_poly.type
_entity_poly.pdbx_seq_one_letter_code
_entity_poly.pdbx_strand_id
1 'polypeptide(L)'
;MSSNKHESTPRRRRFRRALAVAGLTGALASLSLVVPSSANAAVRAWECSSGYVCVWNSTNGTGSRCTWSSADPDWWGGSVQCSWSDTQNARSAYNRGTSSSYEGVAFYSGANYSGYLGCLPQNGGYDNDFNVRIRSHRWVASC
;
A
#
# COMPACT_ATOMS: atom_id res chain seq x y z
N MET A 1 61.36 -68.63 -25.43
CA MET A 1 60.23 -68.61 -26.37
C MET A 1 59.64 -67.20 -26.44
N SER A 2 59.44 -66.74 -27.67
CA SER A 2 58.52 -65.74 -28.24
C SER A 2 57.93 -64.56 -27.44
N SER A 3 58.20 -63.38 -27.99
CA SER A 3 57.41 -62.14 -28.18
C SER A 3 56.19 -61.83 -27.31
N ASN A 4 56.11 -60.57 -26.88
CA ASN A 4 54.98 -59.69 -27.21
C ASN A 4 55.43 -58.21 -27.27
N LYS A 5 55.03 -57.50 -28.33
CA LYS A 5 55.17 -56.05 -28.50
C LYS A 5 54.10 -55.33 -27.68
N HIS A 6 54.37 -54.11 -27.24
CA HIS A 6 53.41 -52.99 -27.32
C HIS A 6 54.13 -51.65 -27.21
N GLU A 7 53.70 -50.74 -28.08
CA GLU A 7 54.22 -49.42 -28.39
C GLU A 7 53.51 -48.34 -27.56
N SER A 8 54.17 -47.22 -27.23
CA SER A 8 53.68 -45.85 -27.49
C SER A 8 54.43 -44.74 -26.71
N THR A 9 55.28 -44.02 -27.45
CA THR A 9 55.26 -42.53 -27.66
C THR A 9 55.50 -41.54 -26.47
N PRO A 10 55.78 -40.24 -26.74
CA PRO A 10 57.06 -39.62 -26.42
C PRO A 10 56.95 -38.42 -25.45
N ARG A 11 58.08 -37.94 -24.91
CA ARG A 11 58.10 -36.66 -24.19
C ARG A 11 59.34 -35.84 -24.56
N ARG A 12 59.24 -35.02 -25.61
CA ARG A 12 60.19 -33.93 -25.87
C ARG A 12 59.57 -32.60 -25.44
N ARG A 13 60.31 -31.93 -24.57
CA ARG A 13 59.93 -30.72 -23.85
C ARG A 13 60.74 -29.55 -24.40
N ARG A 14 60.04 -28.40 -24.54
CA ARG A 14 60.54 -27.02 -24.71
C ARG A 14 61.04 -26.69 -26.13
N PHE A 15 60.80 -25.51 -26.72
CA PHE A 15 60.73 -24.16 -26.18
C PHE A 15 60.00 -23.19 -27.13
N ARG A 16 59.38 -22.15 -26.54
CA ARG A 16 59.26 -20.73 -26.94
C ARG A 16 58.62 -20.41 -28.30
N ARG A 17 57.56 -19.58 -28.29
CA ARG A 17 57.60 -18.11 -28.41
C ARG A 17 56.19 -17.51 -28.30
N ALA A 18 56.15 -16.26 -27.86
CA ALA A 18 55.00 -15.47 -27.43
C ALA A 18 54.07 -15.01 -28.55
N LEU A 19 52.78 -14.82 -28.23
CA LEU A 19 51.82 -13.89 -28.85
C LEU A 19 50.75 -13.60 -27.77
N ALA A 20 50.72 -12.39 -27.20
CA ALA A 20 49.94 -11.22 -27.65
C ALA A 20 48.49 -11.21 -27.10
N VAL A 21 48.29 -10.23 -26.21
CA VAL A 21 47.08 -9.57 -25.68
C VAL A 21 45.77 -9.81 -26.46
N ALA A 22 44.69 -10.16 -25.74
CA ALA A 22 43.32 -9.88 -26.14
C ALA A 22 42.47 -9.52 -24.90
N GLY A 23 41.71 -8.44 -25.02
CA GLY A 23 41.27 -7.57 -23.92
C GLY A 23 40.23 -8.16 -22.96
N LEU A 24 40.39 -7.79 -21.70
CA LEU A 24 39.35 -7.94 -20.68
C LEU A 24 38.47 -6.68 -20.74
N THR A 25 37.45 -6.68 -21.60
CA THR A 25 36.37 -5.68 -21.53
C THR A 25 35.53 -5.98 -20.30
N GLY A 26 35.87 -5.35 -19.17
CA GLY A 26 35.03 -5.34 -17.99
C GLY A 26 33.73 -4.59 -18.30
N ALA A 27 32.62 -5.31 -18.40
CA ALA A 27 31.31 -4.71 -18.46
C ALA A 27 31.00 -4.09 -17.08
N LEU A 28 31.10 -2.76 -16.99
CA LEU A 28 30.59 -2.01 -15.85
C LEU A 28 29.06 -1.99 -15.95
N ALA A 29 28.40 -2.93 -15.27
CA ALA A 29 26.97 -2.85 -15.04
C ALA A 29 26.70 -1.68 -14.09
N SER A 30 26.26 -0.55 -14.63
CA SER A 30 25.73 0.57 -13.85
C SER A 30 24.39 0.15 -13.22
N LEU A 31 24.43 -0.27 -11.95
CA LEU A 31 23.20 -0.41 -11.15
C LEU A 31 22.59 0.97 -10.96
N SER A 32 21.64 1.32 -11.82
CA SER A 32 20.77 2.48 -11.60
C SER A 32 19.85 2.13 -10.44
N LEU A 33 20.15 2.64 -9.26
CA LEU A 33 19.24 2.62 -8.12
C LEU A 33 18.03 3.48 -8.50
N VAL A 34 16.95 2.85 -8.96
CA VAL A 34 15.66 3.51 -9.11
C VAL A 34 15.15 3.77 -7.70
N VAL A 35 15.42 4.96 -7.17
CA VAL A 35 14.83 5.42 -5.91
C VAL A 35 13.36 5.68 -6.20
N PRO A 36 12.40 4.98 -5.59
CA PRO A 36 10.99 5.29 -5.78
C PRO A 36 10.75 6.72 -5.31
N SER A 37 10.31 7.59 -6.23
CA SER A 37 9.97 8.97 -5.94
C SER A 37 8.79 9.02 -4.97
N SER A 38 9.03 9.53 -3.76
CA SER A 38 8.06 9.67 -2.67
C SER A 38 6.91 10.63 -2.98
N ALA A 39 7.01 11.41 -4.07
CA ALA A 39 5.97 12.33 -4.50
C ALA A 39 4.64 11.63 -4.87
N ASN A 40 4.70 10.40 -5.38
CA ASN A 40 3.50 9.63 -5.77
C ASN A 40 2.77 8.97 -4.59
N ALA A 41 3.44 8.82 -3.44
CA ALA A 41 2.84 8.19 -2.26
C ALA A 41 1.86 9.14 -1.54
N ALA A 42 2.15 10.45 -1.52
CA ALA A 42 1.32 11.45 -0.88
C ALA A 42 0.00 11.71 -1.62
N VAL A 43 0.00 11.68 -2.96
CA VAL A 43 -1.21 11.89 -3.79
C VAL A 43 -2.21 10.76 -3.61
N ARG A 44 -1.73 9.52 -3.38
CA ARG A 44 -2.58 8.35 -3.10
C ARG A 44 -3.18 8.35 -1.71
N ALA A 45 -2.63 9.13 -0.78
CA ALA A 45 -3.02 9.09 0.62
C ALA A 45 -4.46 9.61 0.80
N TRP A 46 -4.90 10.64 0.07
CA TRP A 46 -6.28 11.14 0.16
C TRP A 46 -7.21 10.71 -0.98
N GLU A 47 -6.90 9.60 -1.65
CA GLU A 47 -7.78 9.09 -2.70
C GLU A 47 -9.09 8.54 -2.09
N CYS A 48 -10.20 9.20 -2.39
CA CYS A 48 -11.55 8.74 -2.05
C CYS A 48 -12.51 9.08 -3.20
N SER A 49 -13.23 8.06 -3.69
CA SER A 49 -14.13 8.21 -4.83
C SER A 49 -15.28 9.18 -4.53
N SER A 50 -15.73 9.90 -5.55
CA SER A 50 -16.94 10.73 -5.44
C SER A 50 -18.14 9.89 -5.00
N GLY A 51 -18.92 10.38 -4.03
CA GLY A 51 -20.06 9.69 -3.44
C GLY A 51 -19.72 8.80 -2.23
N TYR A 52 -18.46 8.73 -1.80
CA TYR A 52 -18.02 7.85 -0.71
C TYR A 52 -17.52 8.62 0.51
N VAL A 53 -17.53 7.96 1.67
CA VAL A 53 -16.71 8.31 2.82
C VAL A 53 -15.60 7.27 2.97
N CYS A 54 -14.37 7.75 3.16
CA CYS A 54 -13.20 6.92 3.39
C CYS A 54 -12.63 7.23 4.77
N VAL A 55 -12.30 6.18 5.53
CA VAL A 55 -11.75 6.30 6.88
C VAL A 55 -10.54 5.39 7.02
N TRP A 56 -9.51 5.88 7.70
CA TRP A 56 -8.23 5.23 7.85
C TRP A 56 -7.79 5.10 9.30
N ASN A 57 -7.02 4.05 9.60
CA ASN A 57 -6.42 3.82 10.91
C ASN A 57 -5.07 4.56 11.13
N SER A 58 -4.57 5.28 10.13
CA SER A 58 -3.42 6.19 10.25
C SER A 58 -3.77 7.59 9.79
N THR A 59 -2.91 8.55 10.12
CA THR A 59 -3.08 9.94 9.68
C THR A 59 -2.76 10.08 8.20
N ASN A 60 -3.13 11.23 7.66
CA ASN A 60 -2.91 11.71 6.30
C ASN A 60 -3.51 10.79 5.22
N GLY A 61 -4.60 10.09 5.52
CA GLY A 61 -5.23 9.13 4.59
C GLY A 61 -4.36 7.90 4.30
N THR A 62 -3.45 7.54 5.21
CA THR A 62 -2.57 6.37 5.04
C THR A 62 -3.06 5.18 5.87
N GLY A 63 -2.41 4.03 5.70
CA GLY A 63 -2.75 2.81 6.45
C GLY A 63 -3.93 2.05 5.86
N SER A 64 -4.56 1.24 6.69
CA SER A 64 -5.72 0.44 6.32
C SER A 64 -6.94 1.35 6.16
N ARG A 65 -7.65 1.20 5.04
CA ARG A 65 -8.79 2.04 4.66
C ARG A 65 -10.07 1.22 4.62
N CYS A 66 -11.16 1.84 5.06
CA CYS A 66 -12.51 1.39 4.77
C CYS A 66 -13.27 2.48 4.02
N THR A 67 -14.19 2.07 3.15
CA THR A 67 -14.87 2.95 2.22
C THR A 67 -16.34 2.55 2.10
N TRP A 68 -17.23 3.54 2.09
CA TRP A 68 -18.67 3.32 2.02
C TRP A 68 -19.34 4.37 1.15
N SER A 69 -20.35 3.95 0.39
CA SER A 69 -21.27 4.84 -0.35
C SER A 69 -22.64 4.98 0.31
N SER A 70 -22.85 4.29 1.44
CA SER A 70 -24.11 4.21 2.17
C SER A 70 -23.84 4.05 3.65
N ALA A 71 -24.84 4.36 4.49
CA ALA A 71 -24.75 4.16 5.93
C ALA A 71 -24.39 2.71 6.28
N ASP A 72 -23.65 2.55 7.38
CA ASP A 72 -23.26 1.26 7.92
C ASP A 72 -23.55 1.22 9.43
N PRO A 73 -24.48 0.37 9.89
CA PRO A 73 -24.87 0.29 11.29
C PRO A 73 -23.88 -0.49 12.18
N ASP A 74 -22.94 -1.27 11.62
CA ASP A 74 -21.94 -1.97 12.44
C ASP A 74 -20.69 -2.33 11.63
N TRP A 75 -19.60 -1.59 11.80
CA TRP A 75 -18.34 -1.82 11.10
C TRP A 75 -17.68 -3.15 11.47
N TRP A 76 -18.10 -3.78 12.57
CA TRP A 76 -17.50 -5.02 13.08
C TRP A 76 -18.25 -6.26 12.61
N GLY A 77 -19.56 -6.12 12.36
CA GLY A 77 -20.46 -7.24 12.03
C GLY A 77 -21.30 -7.04 10.77
N GLY A 78 -21.23 -5.87 10.15
CA GLY A 78 -22.04 -5.48 9.00
C GLY A 78 -21.55 -6.06 7.67
N SER A 79 -22.13 -5.56 6.58
CA SER A 79 -21.79 -5.99 5.22
C SER A 79 -20.38 -5.56 4.80
N VAL A 80 -19.92 -4.41 5.30
CA VAL A 80 -18.54 -3.94 5.13
C VAL A 80 -17.86 -4.01 6.49
N GLN A 81 -17.13 -5.10 6.71
CA GLN A 81 -16.35 -5.27 7.92
C GLN A 81 -15.02 -4.54 7.80
N CYS A 82 -14.85 -3.53 8.65
CA CYS A 82 -13.63 -2.75 8.69
C CYS A 82 -12.64 -3.43 9.64
N SER A 83 -11.76 -4.26 9.08
CA SER A 83 -10.93 -5.28 9.78
C SER A 83 -10.04 -4.78 10.92
N TRP A 84 -9.82 -3.47 11.03
CA TRP A 84 -9.00 -2.84 12.06
C TRP A 84 -9.82 -2.09 13.11
N SER A 85 -11.10 -1.81 12.86
CA SER A 85 -11.89 -0.85 13.64
C SER A 85 -12.34 -1.37 15.02
N ASP A 86 -12.23 -2.67 15.27
CA ASP A 86 -12.54 -3.30 16.56
C ASP A 86 -11.39 -3.16 17.58
N THR A 87 -10.17 -2.99 17.09
CA THR A 87 -8.93 -3.01 17.87
C THR A 87 -8.13 -1.71 17.75
N GLN A 88 -8.39 -0.89 16.73
CA GLN A 88 -7.63 0.33 16.43
C GLN A 88 -8.57 1.53 16.26
N ASN A 89 -8.03 2.72 16.53
CA ASN A 89 -8.75 3.97 16.31
C ASN A 89 -8.72 4.37 14.84
N ALA A 90 -9.79 4.99 14.37
CA ALA A 90 -9.73 5.84 13.19
C ALA A 90 -8.85 7.04 13.50
N ARG A 91 -8.00 7.42 12.53
CA ARG A 91 -7.02 8.50 12.67
C ARG A 91 -7.21 9.57 11.62
N SER A 92 -7.80 9.25 10.48
CA SER A 92 -8.16 10.23 9.48
C SER A 92 -9.38 9.81 8.67
N ALA A 93 -10.11 10.77 8.12
CA ALA A 93 -11.33 10.54 7.35
C ALA A 93 -11.48 11.59 6.25
N TYR A 94 -12.11 11.21 5.14
CA TYR A 94 -12.42 12.09 4.01
C TYR A 94 -13.80 11.78 3.48
N ASN A 95 -14.68 12.78 3.49
CA ASN A 95 -16.05 12.67 3.01
C ASN A 95 -16.19 13.32 1.63
N ARG A 96 -16.28 12.46 0.62
CA ARG A 96 -16.52 12.80 -0.78
C ARG A 96 -17.98 12.58 -1.17
N GLY A 97 -18.89 12.49 -0.21
CA GLY A 97 -20.34 12.46 -0.45
C GLY A 97 -20.80 13.69 -1.24
N THR A 98 -21.81 13.49 -2.08
CA THR A 98 -22.28 14.48 -3.08
C THR A 98 -23.79 14.71 -3.06
N SER A 99 -24.53 14.03 -2.18
CA SER A 99 -25.99 14.14 -2.17
C SER A 99 -26.44 15.46 -1.60
N SER A 100 -27.32 16.19 -2.28
CA SER A 100 -27.89 17.46 -1.77
C SER A 100 -28.81 17.28 -0.56
N SER A 101 -29.15 16.05 -0.18
CA SER A 101 -30.04 15.76 0.96
C SER A 101 -29.32 15.76 2.31
N TYR A 102 -27.99 15.83 2.32
CA TYR A 102 -27.18 15.66 3.52
C TYR A 102 -26.21 16.83 3.71
N GLU A 103 -25.83 17.11 4.96
CA GLU A 103 -24.76 18.07 5.27
C GLU A 103 -23.42 17.36 5.52
N GLY A 104 -23.45 16.11 5.99
CA GLY A 104 -22.24 15.36 6.28
C GLY A 104 -22.51 13.92 6.70
N VAL A 105 -21.44 13.26 7.16
CA VAL A 105 -21.48 11.92 7.76
C VAL A 105 -21.28 12.05 9.26
N ALA A 106 -22.27 11.57 10.01
CA ALA A 106 -22.15 11.40 11.45
C ALA A 106 -21.49 10.06 11.77
N PHE A 107 -20.56 10.08 12.72
CA PHE A 107 -19.87 8.90 13.23
C PHE A 107 -20.26 8.60 14.67
N TYR A 108 -20.18 7.32 15.03
CA TYR A 108 -20.71 6.79 16.27
C TYR A 108 -19.78 5.73 16.86
N SER A 109 -19.60 5.74 18.18
CA SER A 109 -18.76 4.77 18.90
C SER A 109 -19.43 3.41 19.08
N GLY A 110 -20.77 3.37 19.03
CA GLY A 110 -21.58 2.16 19.12
C GLY A 110 -22.15 1.72 17.77
N ALA A 111 -22.65 0.49 17.73
CA ALA A 111 -23.45 0.00 16.61
C ALA A 111 -24.82 0.71 16.60
N ASN A 112 -25.51 0.60 15.47
CA ASN A 112 -26.85 1.15 15.24
C ASN A 112 -26.95 2.64 15.57
N TYR A 113 -25.90 3.40 15.23
CA TYR A 113 -25.86 4.86 15.35
C TYR A 113 -26.00 5.37 16.79
N SER A 114 -25.36 4.70 17.74
CA SER A 114 -25.35 5.08 19.17
C SER A 114 -24.00 5.65 19.61
N GLY A 115 -24.01 6.64 20.51
CA GLY A 115 -22.79 7.30 20.98
C GLY A 115 -22.17 8.20 19.91
N TYR A 116 -22.82 9.33 19.62
CA TYR A 116 -22.38 10.31 18.63
C TYR A 116 -20.97 10.83 18.92
N LEU A 117 -20.11 10.84 17.90
CA LEU A 117 -18.72 11.30 17.99
C LEU A 117 -18.50 12.64 17.29
N GLY A 118 -19.31 12.95 16.28
CA GLY A 118 -19.14 14.14 15.46
C GLY A 118 -19.66 13.93 14.05
N CYS A 119 -19.64 15.01 13.27
CA CYS A 119 -20.07 15.05 11.89
C CYS A 119 -18.93 15.58 11.02
N LEU A 120 -18.66 14.88 9.91
CA LEU A 120 -17.72 15.31 8.90
C LEU A 120 -18.49 15.85 7.69
N PRO A 121 -18.38 17.16 7.37
CA PRO A 121 -19.09 17.75 6.25
C PRO A 121 -18.82 17.02 4.93
N GLN A 122 -19.81 16.95 4.05
CA GLN A 122 -19.64 16.36 2.72
C GLN A 122 -18.96 17.33 1.73
N ASN A 123 -18.88 16.97 0.44
CA ASN A 123 -18.24 17.78 -0.60
C ASN A 123 -16.76 18.11 -0.34
N GLY A 124 -16.04 17.21 0.34
CA GLY A 124 -14.60 17.34 0.56
C GLY A 124 -14.20 17.73 1.99
N GLY A 125 -15.08 17.59 2.98
CA GLY A 125 -14.68 17.65 4.37
C GLY A 125 -13.72 16.53 4.72
N TYR A 126 -12.60 16.86 5.37
CA TYR A 126 -11.59 15.92 5.82
C TYR A 126 -11.20 16.22 7.27
N ASP A 127 -10.73 15.20 7.98
CA ASP A 127 -10.22 15.31 9.33
C ASP A 127 -9.01 14.38 9.50
N ASN A 128 -7.96 14.88 10.13
CA ASN A 128 -6.69 14.19 10.32
C ASN A 128 -6.39 13.81 11.78
N ASP A 129 -7.33 14.11 12.68
CA ASP A 129 -7.18 14.04 14.13
C ASP A 129 -8.30 13.23 14.82
N PHE A 130 -9.14 12.52 14.06
CA PHE A 130 -10.29 11.73 14.56
C PHE A 130 -10.00 10.98 15.87
N ASN A 131 -8.87 10.28 15.95
CA ASN A 131 -8.37 9.48 17.08
C ASN A 131 -9.45 8.85 18.00
N VAL A 132 -10.43 8.18 17.40
CA VAL A 132 -11.55 7.55 18.11
C VAL A 132 -11.85 6.17 17.52
N ARG A 133 -12.43 5.29 18.34
CA ARG A 133 -13.00 4.03 17.85
C ARG A 133 -14.40 4.28 17.31
N ILE A 134 -14.57 4.02 16.01
CA ILE A 134 -15.84 4.16 15.31
C ILE A 134 -16.41 2.77 15.09
N ARG A 135 -17.73 2.65 15.28
CA ARG A 135 -18.45 1.41 15.06
C ARG A 135 -19.62 1.55 14.09
N SER A 136 -20.16 2.74 13.87
CA SER A 136 -21.17 2.96 12.84
C SER A 136 -21.12 4.37 12.28
N HIS A 137 -21.71 4.56 11.10
CA HIS A 137 -21.82 5.87 10.47
C HIS A 137 -23.08 5.98 9.60
N ARG A 138 -23.59 7.21 9.44
CA ARG A 138 -24.64 7.51 8.46
C ARG A 138 -24.54 8.95 7.98
N TRP A 139 -24.98 9.20 6.75
CA TRP A 139 -25.20 10.55 6.28
C TRP A 139 -26.39 11.17 7.01
N VAL A 140 -26.26 12.46 7.35
CA VAL A 140 -27.25 13.22 8.12
C VAL A 140 -27.58 14.53 7.43
N ALA A 141 -28.82 14.98 7.56
CA ALA A 141 -29.30 16.23 6.98
C ALA A 141 -28.77 17.48 7.71
N SER A 142 -28.27 17.33 8.94
CA SER A 142 -27.60 18.39 9.69
C SER A 142 -26.42 17.82 10.47
N CYS A 143 -25.30 18.54 10.39
CA CYS A 143 -24.25 18.55 11.39
C CYS A 143 -24.56 19.66 12.42
#